data_AF-A0A6B3HL02-F1
#
_entry.id   AF-A0A6B3HL02-F1
#
_cell.length_a   1.000
_cell.length_b   1.000
_cell.length_c   1.000
_cell.angle_alpha   90.00
_cell.angle_beta   90.00
_cell.angle_gamma   90.00
#
_symmetry.space_group_name_H-M   'P 1'
#
loop_
_entity.id
_entity.type
_entity.pdbx_description
1 polymer ?
#
loop_
_entity_poly.entity_id
_entity_poly.type
_entity_poly.pdbx_seq_one_letter_code
_entity_poly.pdbx_strand_id
1 'polypeptide(L)'
;RWLAKTNPDTEVTEAFVPQIDGNAQFSPGGAVFRKGNEDLRDSFNRELKKIVSDRSRYVQLLKEYGFGESEIPPEDLKTADLCKG
;
A
#
# COMPACT_ATOMS: atom_id res chain seq x y z
N ARG A 1 -9.40 3.58 13.60
CA ARG A 1 -10.21 3.05 12.47
C ARG A 1 -11.14 4.16 12.01
N TRP A 2 -10.76 4.88 10.95
CA TRP A 2 -11.49 6.08 10.48
C TRP A 2 -12.96 5.75 10.12
N LEU A 3 -13.19 4.63 9.43
CA LEU A 3 -14.54 4.21 8.98
C LEU A 3 -15.54 4.05 10.14
N ALA A 4 -15.23 3.28 11.18
CA ALA A 4 -16.11 3.15 12.36
C ALA A 4 -16.32 4.48 13.10
N LYS A 5 -15.34 5.40 13.08
CA LYS A 5 -15.49 6.71 13.72
C LYS A 5 -16.46 7.62 12.98
N THR A 6 -16.60 7.45 11.67
CA THR A 6 -17.45 8.30 10.82
C THR A 6 -18.78 7.64 10.45
N ASN A 7 -18.97 6.36 10.77
CA ASN A 7 -20.17 5.58 10.45
C ASN A 7 -20.61 4.74 11.68
N PRO A 8 -21.57 5.24 12.50
CA PRO A 8 -21.91 4.65 13.79
C PRO A 8 -22.53 3.23 13.70
N ASP A 9 -23.11 2.88 12.55
CA ASP A 9 -23.74 1.58 12.32
C ASP A 9 -22.76 0.51 11.80
N THR A 10 -21.46 0.78 11.84
CA THR A 10 -20.44 -0.12 11.28
C THR A 10 -19.38 -0.51 12.30
N GLU A 11 -18.93 -1.76 12.21
CA GLU A 11 -17.74 -2.25 12.91
C GLU A 11 -16.60 -2.47 11.90
N VAL A 12 -15.36 -2.29 12.34
CA VAL A 12 -14.18 -2.58 11.52
C VAL A 12 -13.35 -3.63 12.26
N THR A 13 -13.25 -4.83 11.68
CA THR A 13 -12.53 -5.99 12.22
C THR A 13 -11.01 -5.84 12.13
N GLU A 14 -10.26 -6.62 12.91
CA GLU A 14 -8.80 -6.68 12.79
C GLU A 14 -8.36 -6.94 11.34
N ALA A 15 -7.34 -6.20 10.90
CA ALA A 15 -6.79 -6.37 9.56
C ALA A 15 -5.99 -7.67 9.54
N PHE A 16 -6.05 -8.41 8.42
CA PHE A 16 -5.27 -9.62 8.22
C PHE A 16 -4.81 -9.72 6.77
N VAL A 17 -3.72 -10.46 6.55
CA VAL A 17 -3.24 -10.80 5.19
C VAL A 17 -3.89 -12.13 4.80
N PRO A 18 -4.69 -12.19 3.72
CA PRO A 18 -5.31 -13.44 3.28
C PRO A 18 -4.27 -14.50 2.94
N GLN A 19 -4.61 -15.77 3.15
CA GLN A 19 -3.79 -16.93 2.80
C GLN A 19 -4.54 -17.75 1.77
N ILE A 20 -3.94 -17.98 0.60
CA ILE A 20 -4.46 -18.87 -0.45
C ILE A 20 -3.39 -19.92 -0.74
N ASP A 21 -3.75 -21.20 -0.59
CA ASP A 21 -2.82 -22.33 -0.76
C ASP A 21 -1.53 -22.20 0.05
N GLY A 22 -1.63 -21.63 1.27
CA GLY A 22 -0.49 -21.39 2.16
C GLY A 22 0.37 -20.18 1.78
N ASN A 23 -0.01 -19.40 0.78
CA ASN A 23 0.70 -18.21 0.34
C ASN A 23 -0.04 -16.93 0.76
N ALA A 24 0.70 -16.00 1.37
CA ALA A 24 0.21 -14.68 1.72
C ALA A 24 -0.17 -13.89 0.47
N GLN A 25 -1.38 -13.35 0.44
CA GLN A 25 -1.91 -12.57 -0.67
C GLN A 25 -1.82 -11.09 -0.36
N PHE A 26 -0.85 -10.42 -0.98
CA PHE A 26 -0.72 -8.98 -0.90
C PHE A 26 -1.41 -8.33 -2.10
N SER A 27 -2.28 -7.35 -1.84
CA SER A 27 -2.91 -6.54 -2.88
C SER A 27 -2.68 -5.05 -2.64
N PRO A 28 -1.41 -4.57 -2.64
CA PRO A 28 -1.13 -3.16 -2.46
C PRO A 28 -1.62 -2.37 -3.67
N GLY A 29 -2.12 -1.15 -3.43
CA GLY A 29 -2.37 -0.19 -4.50
C GLY A 29 -1.06 0.25 -5.17
N GLY A 30 -1.16 0.71 -6.42
CA GLY A 30 -0.02 1.22 -7.17
C GLY A 30 -0.41 2.34 -8.13
N ALA A 31 0.49 3.28 -8.36
CA ALA A 31 0.34 4.26 -9.43
C ALA A 31 0.59 3.59 -10.80
N VAL A 32 -0.29 3.83 -11.76
CA VAL A 32 -0.21 3.26 -13.11
C VAL A 32 0.17 4.33 -14.13
N PHE A 33 0.98 3.93 -15.12
CA PHE A 33 1.49 4.81 -16.16
C PHE A 33 1.22 4.20 -17.53
N ARG A 34 1.00 5.04 -18.54
CA ARG A 34 0.84 4.59 -19.93
C ARG A 34 2.12 3.90 -20.41
N LYS A 35 1.99 2.82 -21.21
CA LYS A 35 3.12 2.22 -21.93
C LYS A 35 3.81 3.27 -22.80
N GLY A 36 5.15 3.28 -22.80
CA GLY A 36 5.95 4.31 -23.47
C GLY A 36 6.31 5.52 -22.59
N ASN A 37 5.81 5.57 -21.34
CA ASN A 37 6.16 6.61 -20.35
C ASN A 37 7.00 6.06 -19.20
N GLU A 38 7.90 5.12 -19.48
CA GLU A 38 8.73 4.44 -18.48
C GLU A 38 9.63 5.44 -17.72
N ASP A 39 10.14 6.48 -18.38
CA ASP A 39 10.96 7.52 -17.73
C ASP A 39 10.21 8.27 -16.62
N LEU A 40 8.92 8.55 -16.83
CA LEU A 40 8.06 9.19 -15.83
C LEU A 40 7.80 8.23 -14.65
N ARG A 41 7.46 6.97 -14.96
CA ARG A 41 7.28 5.92 -13.94
C ARG A 41 8.53 5.78 -13.09
N ASP A 42 9.71 5.74 -13.71
CA ASP A 42 10.97 5.53 -13.01
C ASP A 42 11.36 6.74 -12.16
N SER A 43 11.08 7.95 -12.66
CA SER A 43 11.24 9.19 -11.90
C SER A 43 10.30 9.24 -10.69
N PHE A 44 9.03 8.86 -10.87
CA PHE A 44 8.08 8.73 -9.77
C PHE A 44 8.55 7.72 -8.73
N ASN A 45 9.02 6.54 -9.16
CA ASN A 45 9.52 5.49 -8.26
C ASN A 45 10.73 5.93 -7.44
N ARG A 46 11.63 6.76 -8.00
CA ARG A 46 12.77 7.32 -7.25
C ARG A 46 12.32 8.21 -6.10
N GLU A 47 11.30 9.04 -6.30
CA GLU A 47 10.76 9.89 -5.23
C GLU A 47 9.89 9.10 -4.25
N LEU A 48 9.06 8.18 -4.76
CA LEU A 48 8.24 7.30 -3.92
C LEU A 48 9.09 6.51 -2.94
N LYS A 49 10.25 5.98 -3.38
CA LYS A 49 11.19 5.25 -2.52
C LYS A 49 11.59 6.05 -1.29
N LYS A 50 11.82 7.37 -1.43
CA LYS A 50 12.19 8.24 -0.30
C LYS A 50 11.07 8.35 0.74
N ILE A 51 9.82 8.31 0.29
CA ILE A 51 8.64 8.38 1.15
C ILE A 51 8.41 7.04 1.86
N VAL A 52 8.38 5.93 1.11
CA VAL A 52 8.05 4.62 1.69
C VAL A 52 9.18 4.04 2.56
N SER A 53 10.43 4.45 2.34
CA SER A 53 11.55 4.10 3.22
C SER A 53 11.56 4.89 4.54
N ASP A 54 10.75 5.95 4.66
CA ASP A 54 10.53 6.68 5.91
C ASP A 54 9.12 6.38 6.43
N ARG A 55 9.02 5.37 7.31
CA ARG A 55 7.74 4.93 7.88
C ARG A 55 7.01 6.06 8.60
N SER A 56 7.75 6.95 9.28
CA SER A 56 7.15 8.07 10.01
C SER A 56 6.50 9.07 9.05
N ARG A 57 7.18 9.36 7.94
CA ARG A 57 6.67 10.24 6.88
C ARG A 57 5.48 9.63 6.17
N TYR A 58 5.52 8.33 5.87
CA TYR A 58 4.42 7.61 5.24
C TYR A 58 3.16 7.63 6.11
N VAL A 59 3.28 7.28 7.39
CA VAL A 59 2.15 7.30 8.33
C VAL A 59 1.63 8.72 8.50
N GLN A 60 2.51 9.73 8.63
CA GLN A 60 2.09 11.12 8.75
C GLN A 60 1.21 11.57 7.57
N LEU A 61 1.53 11.15 6.35
CA LEU A 61 0.77 11.51 5.15
C LEU A 61 -0.62 10.87 5.10
N LEU A 62 -0.73 9.61 5.52
CA LEU A 62 -1.92 8.80 5.26
C LEU A 62 -2.82 8.57 6.48
N LYS A 63 -2.37 8.96 7.68
CA LYS A 63 -3.11 8.81 8.95
C LYS A 63 -4.48 9.46 8.93
N GLU A 64 -4.63 10.61 8.27
CA GLU A 64 -5.92 11.30 8.14
C GLU A 64 -6.94 10.43 7.39
N TYR A 65 -6.48 9.63 6.44
CA TYR A 65 -7.28 8.72 5.62
C TYR A 65 -7.42 7.32 6.26
N GLY A 66 -6.95 7.14 7.49
CA GLY A 66 -7.10 5.90 8.26
C GLY A 66 -6.01 4.86 8.05
N PHE A 67 -4.93 5.18 7.32
CA PHE A 67 -3.77 4.30 7.17
C PHE A 67 -2.76 4.51 8.30
N GLY A 68 -2.08 3.46 8.72
CA GLY A 68 -1.03 3.43 9.72
C GLY A 68 0.14 2.54 9.30
N GLU A 69 0.93 2.10 10.27
CA GLU A 69 2.11 1.28 10.01
C GLU A 69 1.76 -0.10 9.42
N SER A 70 0.60 -0.65 9.77
CA SER A 70 0.13 -1.96 9.31
C SER A 70 -0.17 -2.01 7.80
N GLU A 71 -0.42 -0.85 7.19
CA GLU A 71 -0.74 -0.75 5.77
C GLU A 71 0.50 -0.52 4.89
N ILE A 72 1.68 -0.41 5.50
CA ILE A 72 2.94 -0.33 4.76
C ILE A 72 3.25 -1.72 4.18
N PRO A 73 3.36 -1.88 2.86
CA PRO A 73 3.72 -3.15 2.26
C PRO A 73 5.10 -3.63 2.72
N PRO A 74 5.37 -4.95 2.74
CA PRO A 74 6.71 -5.47 2.98
C PRO A 74 7.73 -4.84 2.03
N GLU A 75 8.92 -4.50 2.54
CA GLU A 75 9.97 -3.82 1.76
C GLU A 75 10.50 -4.65 0.59
N ASP A 76 10.37 -5.97 0.67
CA ASP A 76 10.78 -6.93 -0.34
C ASP A 76 9.67 -7.26 -1.37
N LEU A 77 8.44 -6.77 -1.16
CA LEU A 77 7.34 -6.99 -2.10
C LEU A 77 7.54 -6.14 -3.37
N LYS A 78 7.68 -6.79 -4.53
CA LYS A 78 7.91 -6.10 -5.81
C LYS A 78 6.70 -6.18 -6.73
N THR A 79 6.49 -5.13 -7.51
CA THR A 79 5.50 -5.14 -8.62
C THR A 79 5.73 -6.31 -9.57
N ALA A 80 6.99 -6.69 -9.83
CA ALA A 80 7.30 -7.83 -10.69
C ALA A 80 6.79 -9.16 -10.11
N ASP A 81 6.68 -9.32 -8.79
CA ASP A 81 6.15 -10.52 -8.17
C ASP A 81 4.61 -10.54 -8.21
N LEU A 82 4.00 -9.37 -8.01
CA LEU A 82 2.54 -9.18 -8.07
C LEU A 82 1.96 -9.35 -9.49
N CYS A 83 2.75 -9.06 -10.54
CA CYS A 83 2.31 -9.11 -11.93
C CYS A 83 2.70 -10.40 -12.67
N LYS A 84 3.09 -11.48 -11.97
CA LYS A 84 3.42 -12.78 -12.58
C LYS A 84 2.20 -13.62 -13.00
N GLY A 85 1.00 -13.22 -12.59
CA GLY A 85 -0.27 -13.88 -12.92
C GLY A 85 -0.62 -13.80 -14.41
#